data_AF-A0A1D5RK97-F1
#
_entry.id   AF-A0A1D5RK97-F1
#
_cell.length_a   1.000
_cell.length_b   1.000
_cell.length_c   1.000
_cell.angle_alpha   90.00
_cell.angle_beta   90.00
_cell.angle_gamma   90.00
#
_symmetry.space_group_name_H-M   'P 1'
#
loop_
_entity.id
_entity.type
_entity.pdbx_description
1 polymer ?
#
loop_
_entity_poly.entity_id
_entity_poly.type
_entity_poly.pdbx_seq_one_letter_code
_entity_poly.pdbx_strand_id
1 'polypeptide(L)'
;MGIQGGSVLFGLLLVLAVFCHSGHSLQCYNCPNPTTDCKTAINCSSGFDTCLIARAGLQVYNQCWKFANCNYNDISTLLKESELRYFCCKKDLCNFNEQLENDTFLKALKDEKLQGLKTRQPGKKSASLS
;
A
#
# COMPACT_ATOMS: atom_id res chain seq x y z
N MET A 1 -13.65 -59.22 -4.68
CA MET A 1 -13.85 -57.91 -4.02
C MET A 1 -12.48 -57.23 -3.99
N GLY A 2 -12.24 -56.22 -4.84
CA GLY A 2 -10.90 -55.68 -5.08
C GLY A 2 -10.92 -54.18 -5.31
N ILE A 3 -10.86 -53.44 -4.20
CA ILE A 3 -10.28 -52.10 -3.98
C ILE A 3 -10.30 -51.14 -5.19
N GLN A 4 -11.47 -50.53 -5.45
CA GLN A 4 -11.69 -49.39 -6.36
C GLN A 4 -11.46 -48.02 -5.68
N GLY A 5 -10.67 -47.96 -4.60
CA GLY A 5 -10.54 -46.76 -3.75
C GLY A 5 -9.39 -45.80 -4.09
N GLY A 6 -8.44 -46.22 -4.94
CA GLY A 6 -7.21 -45.45 -5.19
C GLY A 6 -7.40 -44.21 -6.07
N SER A 7 -8.24 -44.31 -7.11
CA SER A 7 -8.38 -43.25 -8.12
C SER A 7 -9.11 -42.00 -7.59
N VAL A 8 -10.07 -42.18 -6.68
CA VAL A 8 -10.81 -41.08 -6.07
C VAL A 8 -9.93 -40.31 -5.07
N LEU A 9 -9.12 -41.04 -4.30
CA LEU A 9 -8.19 -40.45 -3.34
C LEU A 9 -7.11 -39.61 -4.03
N PHE A 10 -6.58 -40.10 -5.15
CA PHE A 10 -5.58 -39.39 -5.95
C PHE A 10 -6.15 -38.12 -6.60
N GLY A 11 -7.39 -38.18 -7.09
CA GLY A 11 -8.11 -37.00 -7.61
C GLY A 11 -8.34 -35.94 -6.55
N LEU A 12 -8.74 -36.33 -5.34
CA LEU A 12 -8.95 -35.41 -4.21
C LEU A 12 -7.65 -34.73 -3.76
N LEU A 13 -6.54 -35.48 -3.70
CA LEU A 13 -5.22 -34.95 -3.35
C LEU A 13 -4.71 -33.92 -4.37
N LEU A 14 -4.97 -34.14 -5.67
CA LEU A 14 -4.60 -33.19 -6.73
C LEU A 14 -5.40 -31.89 -6.64
N VAL A 15 -6.70 -31.95 -6.29
CA VAL A 15 -7.52 -30.74 -6.08
C VAL A 15 -6.97 -29.91 -4.91
N LEU A 16 -6.62 -30.54 -3.79
CA LEU A 16 -6.04 -29.83 -2.65
C LEU A 16 -4.68 -29.18 -2.96
N ALA A 17 -3.85 -29.81 -3.78
CA ALA A 17 -2.56 -29.26 -4.19
C ALA A 17 -2.68 -28.02 -5.10
N VAL A 18 -3.73 -27.95 -5.94
CA VAL A 18 -4.00 -26.77 -6.80
C VAL A 18 -4.48 -25.56 -5.99
N PHE A 19 -5.09 -25.77 -4.81
CA PHE A 19 -5.50 -24.70 -3.90
C PHE A 19 -4.41 -24.25 -2.92
N CYS A 20 -3.20 -24.82 -2.97
CA CYS A 20 -2.04 -24.24 -2.28
C CYS A 20 -1.60 -22.97 -3.02
N HIS A 21 -2.36 -21.88 -2.83
CA HIS A 21 -1.85 -20.53 -3.04
C HIS A 21 -0.55 -20.45 -2.25
N SER A 22 0.55 -20.31 -2.97
CA SER A 22 1.88 -20.09 -2.42
C SER A 22 1.75 -18.93 -1.44
N GLY A 23 1.74 -19.24 -0.15
CA GLY A 23 1.67 -18.27 0.93
C GLY A 23 3.00 -17.54 0.97
N HIS A 24 3.24 -16.68 -0.01
CA HIS A 24 4.34 -15.73 0.02
C HIS A 24 4.03 -14.78 1.19
N SER A 25 4.72 -15.01 2.30
CA SER A 25 4.70 -14.10 3.43
C SER A 25 5.37 -12.82 2.97
N LEU A 26 4.60 -11.73 2.94
CA LEU A 26 5.08 -10.42 2.54
C LEU A 26 6.20 -9.98 3.50
N GLN A 27 7.35 -9.60 2.97
CA GLN A 27 8.45 -9.09 3.78
C GLN A 27 8.37 -7.57 3.86
N CYS A 28 8.42 -6.99 5.06
CA CYS A 28 8.40 -5.53 5.24
C CYS A 28 9.44 -5.08 6.27
N TYR A 29 9.84 -3.82 6.21
CA TYR A 29 10.52 -3.20 7.34
C TYR A 29 9.53 -3.00 8.49
N ASN A 30 9.83 -3.55 9.66
CA ASN A 30 8.96 -3.46 10.82
C ASN A 30 9.76 -3.09 12.08
N CYS A 31 9.57 -1.86 12.56
CA CYS A 31 10.18 -1.36 13.77
C CYS A 31 9.08 -1.03 14.81
N PRO A 32 9.21 -1.51 16.06
CA PRO A 32 8.21 -1.25 17.11
C PRO A 32 8.18 0.22 17.54
N ASN A 33 9.33 0.90 17.47
CA ASN A 33 9.46 2.32 17.78
C ASN A 33 9.73 3.12 16.50
N PRO A 34 9.22 4.37 16.41
CA PRO A 34 9.54 5.25 15.30
C PRO A 34 11.04 5.52 15.26
N THR A 35 11.64 5.35 14.09
CA THR A 35 13.07 5.57 13.85
C THR A 35 13.25 6.18 12.49
N THR A 36 14.23 7.06 12.34
CA THR A 36 14.55 7.68 11.05
C THR A 36 15.02 6.66 10.02
N ASP A 37 15.61 5.54 10.44
CA ASP A 37 16.13 4.51 9.54
C ASP A 37 15.85 3.11 10.10
N CYS A 38 14.74 2.52 9.66
CA CYS A 38 14.34 1.16 10.06
C CYS A 38 14.94 0.14 9.10
N LYS A 39 15.89 -0.68 9.56
CA LYS A 39 16.54 -1.73 8.76
C LYS A 39 16.05 -3.15 9.08
N THR A 40 15.10 -3.28 10.00
CA THR A 40 14.61 -4.57 10.48
C THR A 40 13.60 -5.16 9.50
N ALA A 41 14.07 -6.01 8.59
CA ALA A 41 13.22 -6.77 7.67
C ALA A 41 12.62 -7.98 8.39
N ILE A 42 11.28 -8.11 8.37
CA ILE A 42 10.57 -9.27 8.91
C ILE A 42 9.57 -9.82 7.91
N ASN A 43 9.25 -11.10 8.08
CA ASN A 43 8.12 -11.74 7.40
C ASN A 43 6.83 -11.37 8.14
N CYS A 44 5.90 -10.70 7.44
CA CYS A 44 4.63 -10.31 8.02
C CYS A 44 3.75 -11.53 8.29
N SER A 45 3.02 -11.48 9.42
CA SER A 45 2.05 -12.53 9.78
C SER A 45 0.91 -12.58 8.76
N SER A 46 0.19 -13.71 8.69
CA SER A 46 -0.90 -13.94 7.73
C SER A 46 -2.04 -12.93 7.80
N GLY A 47 -2.15 -12.19 8.92
CA GLY A 47 -3.10 -11.11 9.08
C GLY A 47 -2.70 -9.79 8.42
N PHE A 48 -1.51 -9.66 7.85
CA PHE A 48 -0.97 -8.44 7.25
C PHE A 48 -0.60 -8.68 5.80
N ASP A 49 -1.23 -7.95 4.89
CA ASP A 49 -1.11 -8.12 3.44
C ASP A 49 -0.49 -6.90 2.73
N THR A 50 -0.01 -5.90 3.49
CA THR A 50 0.66 -4.72 2.95
C THR A 50 1.75 -4.22 3.89
N CYS A 51 2.79 -3.59 3.34
CA CYS A 51 3.74 -2.80 4.12
C CYS A 51 3.23 -1.37 4.25
N LEU A 52 3.42 -0.76 5.41
CA LEU A 52 3.16 0.65 5.68
C LEU A 52 4.46 1.39 5.94
N ILE A 53 4.60 2.57 5.34
CA ILE A 53 5.49 3.62 5.79
C ILE A 53 4.66 4.88 6.10
N ALA A 54 4.86 5.47 7.27
CA ALA A 54 4.26 6.74 7.63
C ALA A 54 5.30 7.69 8.24
N ARG A 55 5.17 9.00 7.98
CA ARG A 55 5.98 10.05 8.59
C ARG A 55 5.09 11.06 9.29
N ALA A 56 5.36 11.28 10.57
CA ALA A 56 4.75 12.33 11.38
C ALA A 56 5.89 13.23 11.90
N GLY A 57 6.07 14.40 11.28
CA GLY A 57 7.21 15.28 11.56
C GLY A 57 8.55 14.59 11.29
N LEU A 58 9.34 14.37 12.35
CA LEU A 58 10.65 13.70 12.32
C LEU A 58 10.56 12.18 12.53
N GLN A 59 9.40 11.69 12.97
CA GLN A 59 9.18 10.29 13.28
C GLN A 59 8.78 9.53 12.01
N VAL A 60 9.44 8.39 11.75
CA VAL A 60 9.08 7.49 10.65
C VAL A 60 8.69 6.13 11.22
N TYR A 61 7.52 5.65 10.80
CA TYR A 61 6.92 4.39 11.19
C TYR A 61 6.97 3.44 10.00
N ASN A 62 7.64 2.31 10.19
CA ASN A 62 7.71 1.24 9.20
C ASN A 62 7.15 -0.01 9.86
N GLN A 63 6.02 -0.52 9.37
CA GLN A 63 5.33 -1.65 9.98
C GLN A 63 4.62 -2.56 8.95
N CYS A 64 4.44 -3.82 9.32
CA CYS A 64 3.48 -4.71 8.67
C CYS A 64 2.06 -4.19 8.92
N TRP A 65 1.24 -4.14 7.87
CA TRP A 65 -0.08 -3.51 7.94
C TRP A 65 -1.14 -4.28 7.18
N LYS A 66 -2.40 -3.90 7.41
CA LYS A 66 -3.56 -4.41 6.68
C LYS A 66 -3.96 -3.43 5.61
N PHE A 67 -4.13 -3.90 4.38
CA PHE A 67 -4.59 -3.07 3.29
C PHE A 67 -5.97 -2.46 3.56
N ALA A 68 -6.84 -3.21 4.25
CA ALA A 68 -8.14 -2.71 4.71
C ALA A 68 -8.04 -1.47 5.62
N ASN A 69 -6.93 -1.31 6.35
CA ASN A 69 -6.65 -0.18 7.22
C ASN A 69 -5.64 0.80 6.61
N CYS A 70 -5.37 0.71 5.31
CA CYS A 70 -4.53 1.68 4.61
C CYS A 70 -5.35 2.93 4.26
N ASN A 71 -5.77 3.67 5.28
CA ASN A 71 -6.46 4.94 5.15
C ASN A 71 -5.92 5.92 6.20
N TYR A 72 -5.98 7.22 5.89
CA TYR A 72 -5.54 8.27 6.80
C TYR A 72 -6.16 8.14 8.20
N ASN A 73 -7.48 7.94 8.29
CA ASN A 73 -8.21 7.92 9.55
C ASN A 73 -7.79 6.75 10.46
N ASP A 74 -7.61 5.57 9.87
CA ASP A 74 -7.18 4.39 10.62
C ASP A 74 -5.73 4.53 11.06
N ILE A 75 -4.86 4.97 10.16
CA ILE A 75 -3.42 5.12 10.44
C ILE A 75 -3.20 6.20 11.51
N SER A 76 -3.87 7.35 11.42
CA SER A 76 -3.76 8.42 12.42
C SER A 76 -4.24 7.96 13.80
N THR A 77 -5.35 7.23 13.85
CA THR A 77 -5.92 6.71 15.10
C THR A 77 -5.03 5.63 15.72
N LEU A 78 -4.52 4.69 14.91
CA LEU A 78 -3.68 3.58 15.37
C LEU A 78 -2.27 4.03 15.79
N LEU A 79 -1.66 4.96 15.04
CA LEU A 79 -0.35 5.53 15.37
C LEU A 79 -0.44 6.65 16.41
N LYS A 80 -1.65 7.14 16.72
CA LYS A 80 -1.92 8.28 17.62
C LYS A 80 -1.26 9.59 17.15
N GLU A 81 -1.19 9.78 15.84
CA GLU A 81 -0.58 10.95 15.22
C GLU A 81 -1.66 11.78 14.51
N SER A 82 -1.68 13.10 14.76
CA SER A 82 -2.73 14.00 14.23
C SER A 82 -2.52 14.38 12.77
N GLU A 83 -1.25 14.55 12.36
CA GLU A 83 -0.86 14.90 10.99
C GLU A 83 0.28 13.98 10.53
N LEU A 84 0.02 13.21 9.47
CA LEU A 84 0.99 12.27 8.93
C LEU A 84 0.86 12.11 7.42
N ARG A 85 1.96 11.74 6.78
CA ARG A 85 1.97 11.23 5.40
C ARG A 85 2.19 9.74 5.44
N TYR A 86 1.48 9.00 4.61
CA TYR A 86 1.60 7.55 4.56
C TYR A 86 1.66 7.03 3.12
N PHE A 87 2.26 5.86 2.97
CA PHE A 87 2.29 5.09 1.74
C PHE A 87 2.18 3.60 2.08
N CYS A 88 1.33 2.88 1.33
CA CYS A 88 1.19 1.44 1.47
C CYS A 88 1.51 0.73 0.16
N CYS A 89 2.14 -0.43 0.26
CA CYS A 89 2.54 -1.23 -0.89
C CYS A 89 2.56 -2.73 -0.55
N LYS A 90 2.39 -3.58 -1.57
CA LYS A 90 2.29 -5.05 -1.43
C LYS A 90 3.50 -5.80 -2.00
N LYS A 91 4.65 -5.15 -2.06
CA LYS A 91 5.91 -5.73 -2.56
C LYS A 91 6.87 -5.92 -1.39
N ASP A 92 7.74 -6.91 -1.49
CA ASP A 92 8.73 -7.13 -0.44
C ASP A 92 9.64 -5.90 -0.26
N LEU A 93 9.83 -5.51 1.00
CA LEU A 93 10.68 -4.39 1.45
C LEU A 93 10.39 -3.06 0.74
N CYS A 94 9.14 -2.83 0.33
CA CYS A 94 8.76 -1.65 -0.44
C CYS A 94 8.54 -0.39 0.41
N ASN A 95 8.49 -0.52 1.74
CA ASN A 95 8.25 0.57 2.69
C ASN A 95 9.56 1.23 3.13
N PHE A 96 10.33 1.76 2.18
CA PHE A 96 11.56 2.52 2.43
C PHE A 96 11.28 4.04 2.41
N ASN A 97 12.13 4.80 3.11
CA ASN A 97 11.91 6.23 3.38
C ASN A 97 11.73 7.13 2.14
N GLU A 98 12.39 6.80 1.03
CA GLU A 98 12.36 7.58 -0.21
C GLU A 98 10.98 7.58 -0.89
N GLN A 99 10.10 6.60 -0.59
CA GLN A 99 8.75 6.54 -1.16
C GLN A 99 7.88 7.75 -0.81
N LEU A 100 8.06 8.32 0.38
CA LEU A 100 7.25 9.44 0.84
C LEU A 100 7.58 10.75 0.11
N GLU A 101 8.81 10.89 -0.38
CA GLU A 101 9.27 12.05 -1.14
C GLU A 101 8.70 12.00 -2.57
N ASN A 102 8.72 10.81 -3.18
CA ASN A 102 8.18 10.59 -4.51
C ASN A 102 6.65 10.75 -4.58
N ASP A 103 5.90 10.23 -3.59
CA ASP A 103 4.43 10.39 -3.56
C ASP A 103 4.01 11.86 -3.39
N THR A 104 4.78 12.63 -2.61
CA THR A 104 4.55 14.08 -2.46
C THR A 104 4.73 14.81 -3.79
N PHE A 105 5.80 14.50 -4.52
CA PHE A 105 6.08 15.12 -5.82
C PHE A 105 5.04 14.73 -6.87
N LEU A 106 4.64 13.45 -6.93
CA LEU A 106 3.61 12.98 -7.86
C LEU A 106 2.23 13.56 -7.55
N LYS A 107 1.88 13.72 -6.27
CA LYS A 107 0.66 14.43 -5.86
C LYS A 107 0.71 15.90 -6.26
N ALA A 108 1.83 16.59 -6.05
CA ALA A 108 2.01 17.98 -6.45
C ALA A 108 1.88 18.17 -7.98
N LEU A 109 2.49 17.30 -8.78
CA LEU A 109 2.34 17.31 -10.24
C LEU A 109 0.90 17.03 -10.70
N LYS A 110 0.18 16.15 -9.99
CA LYS A 110 -1.21 15.83 -10.31
C LYS A 110 -2.15 17.01 -10.00
N ASP A 111 -1.86 17.76 -8.93
CA ASP A 111 -2.59 18.97 -8.58
C ASP A 111 -2.32 20.11 -9.58
N GLU A 112 -1.06 20.30 -10.01
CA GLU A 112 -0.70 21.28 -11.03
C GLU A 112 -1.41 21.01 -12.38
N LYS A 113 -1.47 19.74 -12.81
CA LYS A 113 -2.26 19.33 -13.99
C LYS A 113 -3.76 19.57 -13.84
N LEU A 114 -4.31 19.46 -12.63
CA LEU A 114 -5.73 19.70 -12.35
C LEU A 114 -6.06 21.21 -12.38
N GLN A 115 -5.15 22.06 -11.90
CA GLN A 115 -5.29 23.52 -11.99
C GLN A 115 -5.08 24.05 -13.40
N GLY A 116 -4.18 23.45 -14.18
CA GLY A 116 -4.00 23.74 -15.61
C GLY A 116 -5.20 23.37 -16.48
N LEU A 117 -6.03 22.40 -16.07
CA LEU A 117 -7.26 22.05 -16.78
C LEU A 117 -8.44 22.98 -16.47
N LYS A 118 -8.38 23.74 -15.36
CA LYS A 118 -9.45 24.65 -14.92
C LYS A 118 -9.35 26.07 -15.49
N THR A 119 -8.25 26.45 -16.13
CA THR A 119 -8.03 27.80 -16.71
C THR A 119 -8.33 27.93 -18.20
N ARG A 120 -8.85 26.90 -18.89
CA ARG A 120 -9.47 27.10 -20.22
C ARG A 120 -10.91 27.61 -20.06
N GLN A 121 -11.06 28.85 -19.60
CA GLN A 121 -12.23 29.66 -19.95
C GLN A 121 -12.20 29.94 -21.45
N PRO A 122 -13.28 29.68 -22.22
CA PRO A 122 -13.48 30.35 -23.49
C PRO A 122 -13.78 31.83 -23.20
N GLY A 123 -12.75 32.67 -23.34
CA GLY A 123 -12.88 34.12 -23.24
C GLY A 123 -13.90 34.67 -24.25
N LYS A 124 -14.87 35.42 -23.71
CA LYS A 124 -15.47 36.64 -24.27
C LYS A 124 -15.12 36.95 -25.74
N LYS A 125 -16.08 36.76 -26.65
CA LYS A 125 -16.18 37.61 -27.84
C LYS A 125 -16.80 38.94 -27.40
N SER A 126 -15.94 39.93 -27.16
CA SER A 126 -16.30 41.33 -27.30
C SER A 126 -16.59 41.58 -28.78
N ALA A 127 -17.85 41.88 -29.12
CA ALA A 127 -18.21 42.43 -30.42
C ALA A 127 -18.67 43.86 -30.17
N SER A 128 -17.77 44.80 -30.46
CA SER A 128 -18.08 46.20 -30.71
C SER A 128 -17.41 46.54 -32.04
N LEU A 129 -18.20 46.72 -33.09
CA LEU A 129 -17.85 47.61 -34.20
C LEU A 129 -19.08 47.85 -35.11
N SER A 130 -19.38 49.14 -35.27
CA SER A 130 -20.24 49.83 -36.25
C SER A 130 -21.76 49.71 -36.13
#